data_AF-A0A3A0ACL1-F1
#
_entry.id   AF-A0A3A0ACL1-F1
#
_cell.length_a   1.000
_cell.length_b   1.000
_cell.length_c   1.000
_cell.angle_alpha   90.00
_cell.angle_beta   90.00
_cell.angle_gamma   90.00
#
_symmetry.space_group_name_H-M   'P 1'
#
loop_
_entity.id
_entity.type
_entity.pdbx_description
1 polymer ?
#
loop_
_entity_poly.entity_id
_entity_poly.type
_entity_poly.pdbx_seq_one_letter_code
_entity_poly.pdbx_strand_id
1 'polypeptide(L)'
;RRELVLLSVVGLLVIALAAYMFMRDDEAGGLGASATATPGQAQVATATTAPEPTPSAAAKETTLPESTATSAVEPTATTAPEPTATPQPQSNPASTPPAEEPTATPQPEPTATVLGGAPPGYQSVILFASHRGEVHDSQIYVMFPDGSDQHQLTFSRGHSWGPRMSPDGTHFIFSSVAPGEHTDHSATGGGATGQGNHDIYIAGNDGSDLTKLTFSPAWDNGWSWSPDGSLITFTSDRDGNWEIYTMATDGSNIVRITNNPAADGWPSWTPDGKTIVFSSDRTGDWEIYSMNADGTGVRQLTDRTGTVDTYPFVSPDGAKIVFSSQFAAANEGEIYVMDVDGGNVTRLTSTAALNYAPSWSPDGSKIIFVSDRDGNDNIYIMDPDGSSQQRLTNDPGEDTTPSWAWVPIDE
;
A
#
# COMPACT_ATOMS: atom_id res chain seq x y z
N ARG A 1 -8.04 1.94 32.77
CA ARG A 1 -8.57 0.55 32.62
C ARG A 1 -9.91 0.45 31.89
N ARG A 2 -10.81 1.47 31.91
CA ARG A 2 -11.98 1.52 31.00
C ARG A 2 -11.77 2.40 29.76
N GLU A 3 -10.79 3.30 29.77
CA GLU A 3 -10.44 4.13 28.60
C GLU A 3 -9.47 3.44 27.62
N LEU A 4 -8.62 2.51 28.10
CA LEU A 4 -7.71 1.72 27.23
C LEU A 4 -8.43 0.65 26.38
N VAL A 5 -9.62 0.21 26.79
CA VAL A 5 -10.43 -0.76 26.03
C VAL A 5 -11.24 -0.04 24.92
N LEU A 6 -11.31 1.29 24.95
CA LEU A 6 -12.05 2.07 23.96
C LEU A 6 -11.22 2.34 22.70
N LEU A 7 -9.89 2.42 22.80
CA LEU A 7 -9.00 2.65 21.65
C LEU A 7 -8.88 1.42 20.72
N SER A 8 -8.81 0.20 21.27
CA SER A 8 -8.75 -1.02 20.46
C SER A 8 -10.06 -1.32 19.72
N VAL A 9 -11.21 -0.98 20.30
CA VAL A 9 -12.53 -1.14 19.65
C VAL A 9 -12.75 -0.08 18.56
N VAL A 10 -12.10 1.10 18.65
CA VAL A 10 -12.27 2.20 17.67
C VAL A 10 -11.42 1.99 16.42
N GLY A 11 -10.20 1.45 16.51
CA GLY A 11 -9.38 1.14 15.32
C GLY A 11 -10.04 0.13 14.37
N LEU A 12 -10.75 -0.85 14.91
CA LEU A 12 -11.42 -1.91 14.15
C LEU A 12 -12.81 -1.52 13.64
N LEU A 13 -13.54 -0.68 14.39
CA LEU A 13 -14.76 -0.07 13.88
C LEU A 13 -14.47 0.86 12.70
N VAL A 14 -13.33 1.54 12.63
CA VAL A 14 -13.02 2.48 11.53
C VAL A 14 -12.74 1.77 10.19
N ILE A 15 -12.10 0.59 10.21
CA ILE A 15 -11.89 -0.22 8.99
C ILE A 15 -13.21 -0.84 8.51
N ALA A 16 -14.04 -1.34 9.44
CA ALA A 16 -15.38 -1.83 9.12
C ALA A 16 -16.36 -0.71 8.72
N LEU A 17 -16.22 0.52 9.26
CA LEU A 17 -17.07 1.67 8.93
C LEU A 17 -16.69 2.30 7.59
N ALA A 18 -15.41 2.26 7.19
CA ALA A 18 -14.99 2.62 5.83
C ALA A 18 -15.61 1.69 4.78
N ALA A 19 -15.65 0.37 5.06
CA ALA A 19 -16.35 -0.60 4.22
C ALA A 19 -17.89 -0.44 4.25
N TYR A 20 -18.48 -0.04 5.38
CA TYR A 20 -19.93 0.14 5.53
C TYR A 20 -20.46 1.47 4.95
N MET A 21 -19.68 2.55 4.99
CA MET A 21 -20.08 3.87 4.48
C MET A 21 -20.09 3.93 2.94
N PHE A 22 -19.27 3.12 2.26
CA PHE A 22 -19.23 3.06 0.79
C PHE A 22 -20.42 2.31 0.18
N MET A 23 -21.09 1.40 0.93
CA MET A 23 -22.25 0.64 0.45
C MET A 23 -23.57 1.45 0.41
N ARG A 24 -23.62 2.68 0.94
CA ARG A 24 -24.89 3.41 1.13
C ARG A 24 -25.19 4.51 0.12
N ASP A 25 -24.22 4.91 -0.71
CA ASP A 25 -24.42 5.98 -1.68
C ASP A 25 -25.05 5.52 -3.01
N ASP A 26 -25.23 4.21 -3.22
CA ASP A 26 -25.88 3.66 -4.43
C ASP A 26 -27.41 3.46 -4.32
N GLU A 27 -28.06 3.74 -3.18
CA GLU A 27 -29.52 3.61 -3.01
C GLU A 27 -30.28 4.93 -2.72
N ALA A 28 -29.78 6.07 -3.20
CA ALA A 28 -30.51 7.34 -3.15
C ALA A 28 -30.88 7.88 -4.55
N GLY A 29 -31.30 6.99 -5.44
CA GLY A 29 -31.68 7.30 -6.82
C GLY A 29 -33.11 6.90 -7.21
N GLY A 30 -34.12 7.44 -6.52
CA GLY A 30 -35.49 7.53 -7.04
C GLY A 30 -36.49 6.48 -6.54
N LEU A 31 -37.58 6.95 -5.90
CA LEU A 31 -38.97 6.79 -6.36
C LEU A 31 -39.97 7.36 -5.33
N GLY A 32 -40.75 8.35 -5.79
CA GLY A 32 -42.20 8.45 -5.64
C GLY A 32 -42.87 8.29 -4.27
N ALA A 33 -43.38 9.41 -3.75
CA ALA A 33 -44.31 9.49 -2.62
C ALA A 33 -45.63 8.70 -2.78
N SER A 34 -46.16 8.19 -1.67
CA SER A 34 -47.60 8.13 -1.40
C SER A 34 -47.87 7.90 0.10
N ALA A 35 -48.75 8.73 0.66
CA ALA A 35 -49.11 8.84 2.07
C ALA A 35 -50.19 7.85 2.54
N THR A 36 -50.27 7.61 3.86
CA THR A 36 -51.53 7.64 4.65
C THR A 36 -51.30 7.56 6.18
N ALA A 37 -51.58 8.68 6.86
CA ALA A 37 -52.26 8.97 8.15
C ALA A 37 -52.27 8.01 9.38
N THR A 38 -51.65 8.49 10.50
CA THR A 38 -52.13 8.83 11.90
C THR A 38 -53.14 7.92 12.69
N PRO A 39 -53.35 8.04 14.05
CA PRO A 39 -52.73 8.90 15.09
C PRO A 39 -52.54 8.33 16.55
N GLY A 40 -51.87 9.13 17.40
CA GLY A 40 -52.01 9.17 18.89
C GLY A 40 -50.69 8.91 19.63
N GLN A 41 -50.21 9.66 20.63
CA GLN A 41 -50.79 10.64 21.56
C GLN A 41 -49.75 11.71 21.96
N ALA A 42 -50.25 12.85 22.40
CA ALA A 42 -49.50 14.02 22.87
C ALA A 42 -48.92 13.86 24.28
N GLN A 43 -47.81 14.55 24.57
CA GLN A 43 -47.69 15.39 25.77
C GLN A 43 -46.59 16.46 25.67
N VAL A 44 -47.06 17.71 25.66
CA VAL A 44 -46.62 18.97 26.29
C VAL A 44 -45.11 19.29 26.42
N ALA A 45 -44.79 20.44 25.81
CA ALA A 45 -43.52 21.15 25.80
C ALA A 45 -43.21 21.92 27.10
N THR A 46 -41.92 22.17 27.33
CA THR A 46 -41.43 23.42 27.91
C THR A 46 -40.30 23.95 27.02
N ALA A 47 -40.44 25.21 26.59
CA ALA A 47 -39.54 25.89 25.68
C ALA A 47 -38.48 26.67 26.47
N THR A 48 -37.24 26.71 25.99
CA THR A 48 -36.32 27.82 26.23
C THR A 48 -35.60 28.14 24.92
N THR A 49 -35.59 29.43 24.62
CA THR A 49 -35.29 30.12 23.35
C THR A 49 -33.81 30.15 22.98
N ALA A 50 -33.49 29.97 21.70
CA ALA A 50 -32.21 30.29 21.05
C ALA A 50 -32.37 31.58 20.21
N PRO A 51 -31.32 32.42 20.04
CA PRO A 51 -31.39 33.63 19.23
C PRO A 51 -31.09 33.39 17.74
N GLU A 52 -31.79 34.12 16.88
CA GLU A 52 -31.60 34.23 15.42
C GLU A 52 -30.31 34.99 15.03
N PRO A 53 -29.70 34.69 13.86
CA PRO A 53 -28.68 35.54 13.27
C PRO A 53 -29.28 36.63 12.35
N THR A 54 -28.74 37.84 12.46
CA THR A 54 -29.08 39.01 11.64
C THR A 54 -28.32 38.98 10.28
N PRO A 55 -28.91 39.48 9.17
CA PRO A 55 -28.25 39.51 7.85
C PRO A 55 -27.49 40.83 7.62
N SER A 56 -26.42 40.78 6.81
CA SER A 56 -25.75 41.98 6.28
C SER A 56 -25.60 41.91 4.75
N ALA A 57 -25.82 43.07 4.13
CA ALA A 57 -26.11 43.30 2.73
C ALA A 57 -24.89 43.51 1.81
N ALA A 58 -25.11 43.19 0.52
CA ALA A 58 -24.80 43.90 -0.74
C ALA A 58 -23.76 45.07 -0.72
N ALA A 59 -22.99 45.39 -1.76
CA ALA A 59 -23.09 45.19 -3.21
C ALA A 59 -21.75 45.59 -3.88
N LYS A 60 -21.46 45.10 -5.09
CA LYS A 60 -21.42 45.94 -6.32
C LYS A 60 -21.07 45.13 -7.58
N GLU A 61 -21.94 45.28 -8.57
CA GLU A 61 -21.74 44.95 -9.98
C GLU A 61 -20.56 45.73 -10.59
N THR A 62 -19.92 45.12 -11.59
CA THR A 62 -19.44 45.88 -12.75
C THR A 62 -19.50 45.01 -14.00
N THR A 63 -19.94 45.65 -15.07
CA THR A 63 -20.44 45.15 -16.34
C THR A 63 -19.37 44.75 -17.35
N LEU A 64 -19.77 43.88 -18.29
CA LEU A 64 -19.10 43.41 -19.51
C LEU A 64 -18.63 44.54 -20.47
N PRO A 65 -17.86 44.20 -21.53
CA PRO A 65 -18.56 43.94 -22.79
C PRO A 65 -18.11 42.70 -23.56
N GLU A 66 -19.04 42.25 -24.40
CA GLU A 66 -18.94 41.20 -25.41
C GLU A 66 -17.92 41.51 -26.52
N SER A 67 -17.42 40.44 -27.16
CA SER A 67 -16.93 40.50 -28.54
C SER A 67 -17.41 39.25 -29.28
N THR A 68 -18.39 39.45 -30.15
CA THR A 68 -18.83 38.53 -31.19
C THR A 68 -17.86 38.55 -32.38
N ALA A 69 -17.46 37.39 -32.90
CA ALA A 69 -17.23 37.19 -34.34
C ALA A 69 -17.27 35.70 -34.71
N THR A 70 -18.30 35.38 -35.48
CA THR A 70 -18.55 34.18 -36.27
C THR A 70 -17.46 33.95 -37.32
N SER A 71 -17.08 32.70 -37.60
CA SER A 71 -17.15 32.15 -38.97
C SER A 71 -16.91 30.64 -38.98
N ALA A 72 -17.91 29.91 -39.49
CA ALA A 72 -17.78 28.53 -39.93
C ALA A 72 -17.13 28.48 -41.32
N VAL A 73 -16.28 27.49 -41.58
CA VAL A 73 -16.15 26.80 -42.87
C VAL A 73 -15.77 25.34 -42.57
N GLU A 74 -16.57 24.43 -43.13
CA GLU A 74 -16.48 22.97 -43.04
C GLU A 74 -15.75 22.41 -44.30
N PRO A 75 -15.68 21.09 -44.54
CA PRO A 75 -14.45 20.33 -44.74
C PRO A 75 -14.07 20.07 -46.21
N THR A 76 -12.84 19.65 -46.46
CA THR A 76 -12.49 18.97 -47.73
C THR A 76 -11.65 17.73 -47.47
N ALA A 77 -12.24 16.59 -47.80
CA ALA A 77 -11.59 15.29 -47.94
C ALA A 77 -11.05 15.10 -49.37
N THR A 78 -10.45 13.92 -49.60
CA THR A 78 -9.92 13.33 -50.85
C THR A 78 -8.55 13.87 -51.31
N THR A 79 -7.54 13.05 -51.66
CA THR A 79 -7.52 11.72 -52.26
C THR A 79 -6.12 11.11 -52.15
N ALA A 80 -6.03 9.79 -51.96
CA ALA A 80 -4.82 8.99 -52.22
C ALA A 80 -4.61 8.77 -53.74
N PRO A 81 -3.39 8.40 -54.15
CA PRO A 81 -3.24 7.37 -55.17
C PRO A 81 -2.21 6.29 -54.78
N GLU A 82 -2.59 5.04 -55.01
CA GLU A 82 -1.71 3.87 -55.24
C GLU A 82 -1.86 3.47 -56.72
N PRO A 83 -1.15 2.46 -57.27
CA PRO A 83 0.24 2.03 -57.08
C PRO A 83 0.96 1.90 -58.45
N THR A 84 2.30 1.95 -58.54
CA THR A 84 3.00 1.23 -59.64
C THR A 84 4.48 0.94 -59.38
N ALA A 85 4.85 -0.28 -59.79
CA ALA A 85 6.16 -0.75 -60.25
C ALA A 85 7.15 -1.32 -59.22
N THR A 86 7.10 -2.64 -59.10
CA THR A 86 8.18 -3.56 -58.72
C THR A 86 9.39 -3.42 -59.66
N PRO A 87 10.63 -3.37 -59.15
CA PRO A 87 11.82 -3.83 -59.87
C PRO A 87 12.42 -5.09 -59.23
N GLN A 88 12.81 -6.04 -60.09
CA GLN A 88 13.55 -7.27 -59.81
C GLN A 88 14.98 -7.03 -59.26
N PRO A 89 15.63 -8.06 -58.66
CA PRO A 89 16.75 -7.88 -57.75
C PRO A 89 18.07 -7.59 -58.46
N GLN A 90 18.80 -6.58 -57.97
CA GLN A 90 20.20 -6.33 -58.33
C GLN A 90 21.13 -6.73 -57.18
N SER A 91 22.19 -7.44 -57.54
CA SER A 91 23.24 -8.01 -56.71
C SER A 91 24.07 -6.95 -55.95
N ASN A 92 24.27 -7.18 -54.66
CA ASN A 92 25.16 -6.41 -53.77
C ASN A 92 26.62 -6.40 -54.27
N PRO A 93 27.30 -5.24 -54.33
CA PRO A 93 28.73 -5.17 -54.08
C PRO A 93 29.02 -5.11 -52.56
N ALA A 94 30.11 -5.75 -52.15
CA ALA A 94 30.51 -5.93 -50.77
C ALA A 94 30.64 -4.61 -49.98
N SER A 95 29.95 -4.54 -48.84
CA SER A 95 30.05 -3.44 -47.88
C SER A 95 31.26 -3.65 -46.96
N THR A 96 32.04 -2.58 -46.79
CA THR A 96 33.09 -2.40 -45.78
C THR A 96 32.51 -2.57 -44.37
N PRO A 97 33.21 -3.20 -43.41
CA PRO A 97 32.67 -3.39 -42.06
C PRO A 97 32.58 -2.05 -41.30
N PRO A 98 31.54 -1.86 -40.46
CA PRO A 98 31.45 -0.69 -39.59
C PRO A 98 32.43 -0.80 -38.42
N ALA A 99 32.87 0.36 -37.93
CA ALA A 99 33.74 0.50 -36.77
C ALA A 99 33.10 -0.10 -35.50
N GLU A 100 33.93 -0.72 -34.66
CA GLU A 100 33.54 -1.34 -33.40
C GLU A 100 32.86 -0.32 -32.47
N GLU A 101 31.62 -0.62 -32.09
CA GLU A 101 30.90 -0.01 -30.98
C GLU A 101 31.53 -0.47 -29.66
N PRO A 102 31.68 0.39 -28.63
CA PRO A 102 32.27 -0.04 -27.36
C PRO A 102 31.43 -1.16 -26.76
N THR A 103 32.06 -2.29 -26.54
CA THR A 103 31.50 -3.48 -25.89
C THR A 103 30.89 -3.07 -24.56
N ALA A 104 29.55 -3.06 -24.48
CA ALA A 104 28.86 -3.08 -23.21
C ALA A 104 29.30 -4.33 -22.46
N THR A 105 29.89 -4.15 -21.29
CA THR A 105 30.15 -5.23 -20.35
C THR A 105 28.82 -5.95 -20.12
N PRO A 106 28.74 -7.28 -20.26
CA PRO A 106 27.51 -7.98 -19.94
C PRO A 106 27.16 -7.68 -18.48
N GLN A 107 26.04 -7.00 -18.27
CA GLN A 107 25.41 -6.90 -16.96
C GLN A 107 25.15 -8.35 -16.51
N PRO A 108 25.55 -8.73 -15.28
CA PRO A 108 25.32 -10.09 -14.83
C PRO A 108 23.83 -10.40 -14.93
N GLU A 109 23.49 -11.50 -15.61
CA GLU A 109 22.12 -12.04 -15.56
C GLU A 109 21.75 -12.22 -14.08
N PRO A 110 20.51 -11.87 -13.66
CA PRO A 110 20.06 -12.10 -12.30
C PRO A 110 20.15 -13.60 -12.04
N THR A 111 21.18 -13.97 -11.29
CA THR A 111 21.42 -15.36 -10.91
C THR A 111 20.35 -15.69 -9.89
N ALA A 112 19.48 -16.65 -10.21
CA ALA A 112 18.55 -17.20 -9.24
C ALA A 112 19.34 -17.65 -8.00
N THR A 113 19.22 -16.89 -6.91
CA THR A 113 19.93 -17.13 -5.67
C THR A 113 19.54 -18.50 -5.13
N VAL A 114 20.55 -19.30 -4.77
CA VAL A 114 20.37 -20.58 -4.10
C VAL A 114 19.52 -20.36 -2.84
N LEU A 115 18.33 -20.95 -2.82
CA LEU A 115 17.42 -20.95 -1.68
C LEU A 115 18.04 -21.75 -0.52
N GLY A 116 18.52 -21.06 0.51
CA GLY A 116 18.94 -21.65 1.77
C GLY A 116 20.04 -20.87 2.49
N GLY A 117 19.66 -20.14 3.54
CA GLY A 117 20.55 -19.41 4.43
C GLY A 117 20.98 -18.03 3.93
N ALA A 118 21.56 -17.23 4.83
CA ALA A 118 22.09 -15.91 4.50
C ALA A 118 23.19 -16.01 3.43
N PRO A 119 23.24 -15.11 2.43
CA PRO A 119 24.42 -14.99 1.59
C PRO A 119 25.68 -14.79 2.45
N PRO A 120 26.88 -15.25 2.02
CA PRO A 120 28.11 -14.99 2.74
C PRO A 120 28.30 -13.49 3.01
N GLY A 121 28.58 -13.13 4.27
CA GLY A 121 28.71 -11.73 4.68
C GLY A 121 27.40 -11.02 4.97
N TYR A 122 26.27 -11.72 5.02
CA TYR A 122 24.97 -11.17 5.41
C TYR A 122 24.42 -11.83 6.68
N GLN A 123 23.59 -11.09 7.40
CA GLN A 123 22.79 -11.57 8.52
C GLN A 123 21.30 -11.31 8.28
N SER A 124 20.43 -12.09 8.93
CA SER A 124 18.98 -11.89 8.88
C SER A 124 18.54 -10.91 9.95
N VAL A 125 17.63 -10.01 9.59
CA VAL A 125 16.98 -9.08 10.53
C VAL A 125 15.49 -8.96 10.23
N ILE A 126 14.74 -8.54 11.25
CA ILE A 126 13.33 -8.16 11.13
C ILE A 126 13.21 -6.68 11.49
N LEU A 127 12.68 -5.88 10.58
CA LEU A 127 12.29 -4.50 10.81
C LEU A 127 10.80 -4.46 11.14
N PHE A 128 10.41 -3.56 12.04
CA PHE A 128 9.00 -3.38 12.42
C PHE A 128 8.77 -1.96 12.96
N ALA A 129 7.53 -1.49 12.85
CA ALA A 129 7.12 -0.28 13.53
C ALA A 129 6.73 -0.62 14.96
N SER A 130 7.20 0.15 15.94
CA SER A 130 6.89 -0.07 17.35
C SER A 130 6.48 1.23 18.02
N HIS A 131 5.33 1.21 18.68
CA HIS A 131 4.84 2.29 19.51
C HIS A 131 5.32 2.13 20.96
N ARG A 132 6.64 2.05 21.14
CA ARG A 132 7.29 1.97 22.46
C ARG A 132 8.17 3.19 22.71
N GLY A 133 8.02 3.79 23.90
CA GLY A 133 8.81 4.96 24.32
C GLY A 133 8.01 6.00 25.10
N GLU A 134 8.67 7.10 25.48
CA GLU A 134 8.04 8.23 26.18
C GLU A 134 7.26 9.17 25.25
N VAL A 135 7.50 9.07 23.94
CA VAL A 135 6.85 9.87 22.90
C VAL A 135 5.79 8.99 22.24
N HIS A 136 4.58 9.50 22.07
CA HIS A 136 3.41 8.77 21.53
C HIS A 136 3.49 8.45 20.01
N ASP A 137 4.69 8.43 19.43
CA ASP A 137 4.89 8.25 18.00
C ASP A 137 5.60 6.92 17.73
N SER A 138 5.07 6.11 16.81
CA SER A 138 5.72 4.87 16.37
C SER A 138 7.08 5.14 15.72
N GLN A 139 8.08 4.32 16.03
CA GLN A 139 9.42 4.36 15.41
C GLN A 139 9.74 3.03 14.73
N ILE A 140 10.67 3.04 13.78
CA ILE A 140 11.19 1.81 13.19
C ILE A 140 12.23 1.21 14.11
N TYR A 141 12.05 -0.07 14.42
CA TYR A 141 12.97 -0.90 15.16
C TYR A 141 13.46 -2.05 14.30
N VAL A 142 14.58 -2.62 14.71
CA VAL A 142 15.15 -3.84 14.14
C VAL A 142 15.42 -4.85 15.26
N MET A 143 15.37 -6.13 14.92
CA MET A 143 15.74 -7.24 15.80
C MET A 143 16.29 -8.43 15.01
N PHE A 144 16.97 -9.35 15.69
CA PHE A 144 17.28 -10.65 15.13
C PHE A 144 16.02 -11.55 15.06
N PRO A 145 15.98 -12.56 14.16
CA PRO A 145 14.83 -13.46 14.03
C PRO A 145 14.48 -14.29 15.27
N ASP A 146 15.36 -14.37 16.26
CA ASP A 146 15.09 -15.00 17.55
C ASP A 146 14.45 -14.03 18.56
N GLY A 147 14.18 -12.79 18.16
CA GLY A 147 13.60 -11.71 18.97
C GLY A 147 14.63 -10.95 19.80
N SER A 148 15.92 -11.28 19.71
CA SER A 148 16.99 -10.60 20.43
C SER A 148 17.48 -9.32 19.73
N ASP A 149 18.29 -8.56 20.45
CA ASP A 149 18.92 -7.30 19.98
C ASP A 149 17.95 -6.26 19.42
N GLN A 150 16.81 -6.09 20.08
CA GLN A 150 15.83 -5.10 19.66
C GLN A 150 16.35 -3.68 19.92
N HIS A 151 16.47 -2.87 18.87
CA HIS A 151 16.88 -1.47 19.00
C HIS A 151 16.26 -0.59 17.91
N GLN A 152 16.17 0.70 18.23
CA GLN A 152 15.50 1.71 17.43
C GLN A 152 16.42 2.21 16.31
N LEU A 153 15.90 2.34 15.08
CA LEU A 153 16.61 2.89 13.92
C LEU A 153 16.22 4.35 13.64
N THR A 154 14.94 4.70 13.75
CA THR A 154 14.46 6.07 13.47
C THR A 154 14.26 6.84 14.76
N PHE A 155 14.55 8.14 14.76
CA PHE A 155 14.35 9.04 15.92
C PHE A 155 13.50 10.26 15.55
N SER A 156 12.59 10.11 14.58
CA SER A 156 11.78 11.20 14.04
C SER A 156 10.68 11.62 15.01
N ARG A 157 10.30 12.90 14.99
CA ARG A 157 9.12 13.44 15.72
C ARG A 157 7.83 13.24 14.91
N GLY A 158 7.55 11.99 14.55
CA GLY A 158 6.39 11.60 13.77
C GLY A 158 6.23 10.08 13.70
N HIS A 159 5.00 9.64 13.45
CA HIS A 159 4.64 8.23 13.33
C HIS A 159 5.36 7.60 12.13
N SER A 160 6.21 6.61 12.38
CA SER A 160 6.94 5.87 11.35
C SER A 160 6.38 4.46 11.22
N TRP A 161 6.13 4.02 9.98
CA TRP A 161 5.41 2.77 9.70
C TRP A 161 5.82 2.14 8.36
N GLY A 162 5.54 0.84 8.21
CA GLY A 162 5.75 0.11 6.97
C GLY A 162 7.22 0.00 6.52
N PRO A 163 8.18 -0.36 7.40
CA PRO A 163 9.57 -0.44 6.97
C PRO A 163 9.78 -1.53 5.93
N ARG A 164 10.58 -1.25 4.91
CA ARG A 164 10.99 -2.22 3.87
C ARG A 164 12.45 -2.05 3.52
N MET A 165 13.25 -3.07 3.80
CA MET A 165 14.66 -3.11 3.40
C MET A 165 14.77 -3.27 1.88
N SER A 166 15.79 -2.65 1.29
CA SER A 166 16.19 -2.84 -0.10
C SER A 166 16.66 -4.27 -0.35
N PRO A 167 16.60 -4.79 -1.59
CA PRO A 167 17.05 -6.14 -1.90
C PRO A 167 18.52 -6.41 -1.56
N ASP A 168 19.37 -5.38 -1.55
CA ASP A 168 20.78 -5.46 -1.18
C ASP A 168 21.05 -5.28 0.33
N GLY A 169 20.01 -5.02 1.13
CA GLY A 169 20.14 -4.91 2.58
C GLY A 169 20.81 -3.63 3.09
N THR A 170 21.05 -2.65 2.23
CA THR A 170 21.84 -1.45 2.57
C THR A 170 20.99 -0.26 3.00
N HIS A 171 19.72 -0.20 2.58
CA HIS A 171 18.81 0.91 2.88
C HIS A 171 17.42 0.38 3.22
N PHE A 172 16.64 1.11 3.99
CA PHE A 172 15.22 0.83 4.13
C PHE A 172 14.38 2.07 3.84
N ILE A 173 13.20 1.84 3.25
CA ILE A 173 12.16 2.84 3.15
C ILE A 173 11.14 2.66 4.27
N PHE A 174 10.46 3.75 4.61
CA PHE A 174 9.32 3.75 5.52
C PHE A 174 8.47 4.99 5.23
N SER A 175 7.22 4.99 5.69
CA SER A 175 6.39 6.19 5.66
C SER A 175 6.48 6.91 7.00
N SER A 176 6.48 8.25 6.98
CA SER A 176 6.51 9.07 8.20
C SER A 176 5.89 10.44 8.00
N VAL A 177 5.45 11.06 9.11
CA VAL A 177 5.01 12.47 9.12
C VAL A 177 6.22 13.39 9.33
N ALA A 178 6.29 14.49 8.58
CA ALA A 178 7.38 15.46 8.73
C ALA A 178 7.49 16.02 10.16
N PRO A 179 8.71 16.17 10.72
CA PRO A 179 8.90 16.74 12.05
C PRO A 179 8.28 18.15 12.16
N GLY A 180 7.30 18.31 13.06
CA GLY A 180 6.62 19.59 13.30
C GLY A 180 5.29 19.80 12.58
N GLU A 181 4.87 18.86 11.73
CA GLU A 181 3.51 18.82 11.15
C GLU A 181 2.57 17.89 11.94
N HIS A 182 3.03 17.40 13.09
CA HIS A 182 2.26 16.59 14.03
C HIS A 182 1.18 17.44 14.71
N THR A 183 0.00 17.53 14.10
CA THR A 183 -1.24 17.70 14.86
C THR A 183 -1.56 16.35 15.48
N ASP A 184 -1.82 16.28 16.79
CA ASP A 184 -2.23 15.07 17.51
C ASP A 184 -3.25 14.26 16.70
N HIS A 185 -2.77 13.26 15.97
CA HIS A 185 -3.61 12.35 15.20
C HIS A 185 -3.28 10.96 15.69
N SER A 186 -4.11 10.48 16.62
CA SER A 186 -4.24 9.06 16.88
C SER A 186 -4.44 8.37 15.53
N ALA A 187 -3.63 7.35 15.27
CA ALA A 187 -3.68 6.51 14.08
C ALA A 187 -5.08 5.92 13.84
N THR A 188 -5.97 6.69 13.22
CA THR A 188 -7.31 6.26 12.79
C THR A 188 -7.81 7.21 11.70
N GLY A 189 -7.95 6.73 10.47
CA GLY A 189 -8.83 7.38 9.49
C GLY A 189 -8.37 7.29 8.05
N GLY A 190 -8.71 6.18 7.39
CA GLY A 190 -8.96 6.24 5.95
C GLY A 190 -10.10 7.24 5.70
N GLY A 191 -9.78 8.32 5.01
CA GLY A 191 -10.73 9.38 4.71
C GLY A 191 -10.04 10.49 3.93
N ALA A 192 -10.28 10.51 2.63
CA ALA A 192 -9.91 11.61 1.73
C ALA A 192 -10.64 12.90 2.14
N THR A 193 -10.20 13.57 3.20
CA THR A 193 -10.41 15.00 3.48
C THR A 193 -9.33 15.49 4.44
N GLY A 194 -8.17 15.79 3.86
CA GLY A 194 -6.97 16.40 4.43
C GLY A 194 -6.89 16.62 5.95
N GLN A 195 -6.06 15.81 6.62
CA GLN A 195 -5.02 16.21 7.59
C GLN A 195 -4.00 15.06 7.76
N GLY A 196 -2.72 15.32 7.44
CA GLY A 196 -1.56 14.43 7.65
C GLY A 196 -0.72 14.26 6.38
N ASN A 197 0.58 14.56 6.44
CA ASN A 197 1.53 14.56 5.32
C ASN A 197 2.45 13.33 5.44
N HIS A 198 1.90 12.13 5.22
CA HIS A 198 2.71 10.92 5.26
C HIS A 198 3.53 10.86 4.00
N ASP A 199 4.83 11.00 4.12
CA ASP A 199 5.76 10.94 3.02
C ASP A 199 6.66 9.71 3.15
N ILE A 200 7.23 9.30 2.03
CA ILE A 200 8.20 8.21 2.01
C ILE A 200 9.56 8.77 2.36
N TYR A 201 10.23 8.10 3.28
CA TYR A 201 11.60 8.35 3.66
C TYR A 201 12.45 7.12 3.31
N ILE A 202 13.73 7.35 3.09
CA ILE A 202 14.78 6.34 2.95
C ILE A 202 15.89 6.63 3.96
N ALA A 203 16.47 5.59 4.54
CA ALA A 203 17.61 5.68 5.44
C ALA A 203 18.57 4.50 5.18
N GLY A 204 19.83 4.63 5.60
CA GLY A 204 20.77 3.51 5.67
C GLY A 204 20.24 2.42 6.61
N ASN A 205 20.71 1.18 6.48
CA ASN A 205 20.26 0.04 7.29
C ASN A 205 20.51 0.21 8.81
N ASP A 206 21.35 1.15 9.21
CA ASP A 206 21.65 1.58 10.57
C ASP A 206 20.83 2.81 11.03
N GLY A 207 19.94 3.33 10.18
CA GLY A 207 19.13 4.53 10.42
C GLY A 207 19.81 5.85 10.06
N SER A 208 21.04 5.82 9.52
CA SER A 208 21.76 7.02 9.05
C SER A 208 21.21 7.55 7.73
N ASP A 209 21.73 8.71 7.28
CA ASP A 209 21.46 9.31 5.96
C ASP A 209 19.97 9.47 5.59
N LEU A 210 19.13 9.69 6.61
CA LEU A 210 17.69 9.86 6.46
C LEU A 210 17.33 10.96 5.45
N THR A 211 16.63 10.57 4.39
CA THR A 211 16.21 11.43 3.29
C THR A 211 14.72 11.27 3.01
N LYS A 212 14.03 12.39 2.79
CA LYS A 212 12.62 12.43 2.38
C LYS A 212 12.55 12.30 0.85
N LEU A 213 11.70 11.41 0.34
CA LEU A 213 11.56 11.10 -1.09
C LEU A 213 10.30 11.70 -1.74
N THR A 214 9.19 11.77 -1.01
CA THR A 214 7.96 12.41 -1.49
C THR A 214 7.68 13.72 -0.77
N PHE A 215 6.93 14.62 -1.41
CA PHE A 215 6.72 15.99 -0.92
C PHE A 215 5.30 16.51 -1.17
N SER A 216 4.37 15.60 -1.48
CA SER A 216 3.00 15.95 -1.81
C SER A 216 2.13 15.91 -0.55
N PRO A 217 1.05 16.71 -0.45
CA PRO A 217 0.15 16.66 0.71
C PRO A 217 -0.69 15.37 0.80
N ALA A 218 -0.38 14.39 -0.05
CA ALA A 218 -1.02 13.09 -0.11
C ALA A 218 -0.52 12.18 1.01
N TRP A 219 -1.25 11.10 1.26
CA TRP A 219 -0.77 9.99 2.08
C TRP A 219 0.01 9.02 1.21
N ASP A 220 1.34 9.03 1.36
CA ASP A 220 2.25 8.13 0.68
C ASP A 220 2.75 7.02 1.61
N ASN A 221 2.52 5.76 1.21
CA ASN A 221 2.89 4.57 1.99
C ASN A 221 3.82 3.68 1.17
N GLY A 222 5.08 3.61 1.58
CA GLY A 222 6.09 2.74 0.98
C GLY A 222 5.85 1.28 1.38
N TRP A 223 5.65 0.40 0.41
CA TRP A 223 5.27 -1.00 0.68
C TRP A 223 6.23 -2.03 0.08
N SER A 224 6.99 -1.66 -0.95
CA SER A 224 7.88 -2.62 -1.62
C SER A 224 8.98 -1.95 -2.46
N TRP A 225 10.01 -2.74 -2.77
CA TRP A 225 11.04 -2.45 -3.76
C TRP A 225 10.84 -3.36 -4.97
N SER A 226 11.21 -2.91 -6.17
CA SER A 226 11.41 -3.85 -7.26
C SER A 226 12.53 -4.84 -6.90
N PRO A 227 12.51 -6.09 -7.39
CA PRO A 227 13.50 -7.10 -7.00
C PRO A 227 14.96 -6.73 -7.35
N ASP A 228 15.14 -5.90 -8.37
CA ASP A 228 16.44 -5.38 -8.78
C ASP A 228 16.90 -4.13 -7.99
N GLY A 229 16.06 -3.64 -7.07
CA GLY A 229 16.33 -2.47 -6.23
C GLY A 229 16.25 -1.13 -6.96
N SER A 230 15.86 -1.10 -8.23
CA SER A 230 15.85 0.13 -9.04
C SER A 230 14.64 1.03 -8.79
N LEU A 231 13.54 0.48 -8.28
CA LEU A 231 12.29 1.19 -8.05
C LEU A 231 11.78 0.98 -6.62
N ILE A 232 11.17 2.03 -6.09
CA ILE A 232 10.29 1.98 -4.92
C ILE A 232 8.85 1.94 -5.41
N THR A 233 8.05 1.03 -4.87
CA THR A 233 6.61 0.93 -5.16
C THR A 233 5.81 1.25 -3.92
N PHE A 234 4.83 2.12 -4.08
CA PHE A 234 4.13 2.74 -2.96
C PHE A 234 2.69 3.08 -3.31
N THR A 235 1.87 3.27 -2.30
CA THR A 235 0.47 3.70 -2.45
C THR A 235 0.36 5.19 -2.16
N SER A 236 -0.43 5.92 -2.94
CA SER A 236 -0.69 7.35 -2.73
C SER A 236 -2.13 7.73 -3.04
N ASP A 237 -2.69 8.66 -2.28
CA ASP A 237 -4.02 9.23 -2.50
C ASP A 237 -4.02 10.54 -3.32
N ARG A 238 -2.87 10.91 -3.89
CA ARG A 238 -2.65 12.19 -4.59
C ARG A 238 -3.61 12.49 -5.74
N ASP A 239 -4.28 11.46 -6.27
CA ASP A 239 -5.23 11.56 -7.37
C ASP A 239 -6.70 11.32 -6.96
N GLY A 240 -7.00 11.36 -5.65
CA GLY A 240 -8.36 11.35 -5.10
C GLY A 240 -8.79 10.04 -4.43
N ASN A 241 -8.10 8.94 -4.72
CA ASN A 241 -8.23 7.62 -4.12
C ASN A 241 -6.84 6.97 -4.01
N TRP A 242 -6.73 5.87 -3.25
CA TRP A 242 -5.47 5.14 -3.14
C TRP A 242 -5.15 4.45 -4.46
N GLU A 243 -3.94 4.72 -4.94
CA GLU A 243 -3.42 4.18 -6.19
C GLU A 243 -1.97 3.77 -6.00
N ILE A 244 -1.51 2.83 -6.80
CA ILE A 244 -0.15 2.33 -6.76
C ILE A 244 0.71 3.15 -7.72
N TYR A 245 1.88 3.55 -7.23
CA TYR A 245 2.90 4.30 -7.95
C TYR A 245 4.25 3.61 -7.84
N THR A 246 5.11 3.88 -8.81
CA THR A 246 6.54 3.60 -8.76
C THR A 246 7.33 4.90 -8.79
N MET A 247 8.54 4.88 -8.24
CA MET A 247 9.53 5.96 -8.37
C MET A 247 10.94 5.38 -8.35
N ALA A 248 11.91 6.14 -8.84
CA ALA A 248 13.32 5.84 -8.65
C ALA A 248 13.72 6.00 -7.17
N THR A 249 14.83 5.40 -6.78
CA THR A 249 15.33 5.40 -5.38
C THR A 249 15.75 6.77 -4.87
N ASP A 250 15.95 7.74 -5.76
CA ASP A 250 16.21 9.15 -5.44
C ASP A 250 14.92 9.99 -5.34
N GLY A 251 13.74 9.36 -5.46
CA GLY A 251 12.43 10.02 -5.41
C GLY A 251 11.98 10.62 -6.74
N SER A 252 12.79 10.53 -7.80
CA SER A 252 12.43 11.01 -9.14
C SER A 252 11.56 10.01 -9.90
N ASN A 253 11.05 10.42 -11.07
CA ASN A 253 10.30 9.56 -12.00
C ASN A 253 9.09 8.86 -11.37
N ILE A 254 8.30 9.60 -10.59
CA ILE A 254 7.03 9.10 -10.05
C ILE A 254 6.07 8.79 -11.20
N VAL A 255 5.63 7.53 -11.28
CA VAL A 255 4.68 7.03 -12.28
C VAL A 255 3.53 6.33 -11.58
N ARG A 256 2.29 6.70 -11.94
CA ARG A 256 1.08 5.99 -11.51
C ARG A 256 0.92 4.71 -12.33
N ILE A 257 0.79 3.56 -11.68
CA ILE A 257 0.67 2.26 -12.36
C ILE A 257 -0.72 1.64 -12.27
N THR A 258 -1.57 2.07 -11.33
CA THR A 258 -3.01 1.74 -11.32
C THR A 258 -3.84 3.00 -11.55
N ASN A 259 -5.01 2.88 -12.19
CA ASN A 259 -5.93 4.00 -12.36
C ASN A 259 -7.37 3.48 -12.42
N ASN A 260 -8.05 3.49 -11.29
CA ASN A 260 -9.40 2.99 -11.13
C ASN A 260 -10.19 3.86 -10.13
N PRO A 261 -11.53 3.93 -10.18
CA PRO A 261 -12.29 4.60 -9.13
C PRO A 261 -12.17 3.95 -7.73
N ALA A 262 -11.85 2.66 -7.67
CA ALA A 262 -11.64 1.91 -6.44
C ALA A 262 -10.22 2.09 -5.89
N ALA A 263 -10.02 1.84 -4.60
CA ALA A 263 -8.75 1.96 -3.91
C ALA A 263 -7.85 0.75 -4.18
N ASP A 264 -6.55 1.01 -4.42
CA ASP A 264 -5.51 0.03 -4.67
C ASP A 264 -4.33 0.22 -3.73
N GLY A 265 -3.85 -0.85 -3.09
CA GLY A 265 -2.80 -0.76 -2.08
C GLY A 265 -2.00 -2.03 -1.83
N TRP A 266 -1.01 -1.92 -0.92
CA TRP A 266 -0.15 -3.03 -0.48
C TRP A 266 0.50 -3.85 -1.61
N PRO A 267 1.23 -3.21 -2.55
CA PRO A 267 1.91 -3.91 -3.62
C PRO A 267 3.04 -4.82 -3.11
N SER A 268 3.23 -5.96 -3.75
CA SER A 268 4.36 -6.89 -3.60
C SER A 268 4.79 -7.42 -4.96
N TRP A 269 6.09 -7.39 -5.25
CA TRP A 269 6.63 -7.88 -6.52
C TRP A 269 6.87 -9.40 -6.50
N THR A 270 6.71 -10.04 -7.67
CA THR A 270 7.33 -11.34 -7.90
C THR A 270 8.86 -11.20 -8.04
N PRO A 271 9.66 -12.18 -7.61
CA PRO A 271 11.13 -12.09 -7.66
C PRO A 271 11.72 -11.88 -9.06
N ASP A 272 10.99 -12.27 -10.10
CA ASP A 272 11.39 -12.06 -11.49
C ASP A 272 11.13 -10.65 -12.03
N GLY A 273 10.51 -9.78 -11.22
CA GLY A 273 10.24 -8.38 -11.54
C GLY A 273 9.14 -8.17 -12.59
N LYS A 274 8.34 -9.21 -12.91
CA LYS A 274 7.34 -9.12 -13.98
C LYS A 274 5.93 -8.82 -13.50
N THR A 275 5.61 -9.23 -12.28
CA THR A 275 4.25 -9.18 -11.74
C THR A 275 4.25 -8.46 -10.41
N ILE A 276 3.20 -7.68 -10.17
CA ILE A 276 2.88 -7.07 -8.88
C ILE A 276 1.57 -7.67 -8.41
N VAL A 277 1.56 -8.18 -7.17
CA VAL A 277 0.36 -8.58 -6.44
C VAL A 277 -0.02 -7.45 -5.50
N PHE A 278 -1.29 -7.15 -5.37
CA PHE A 278 -1.79 -6.00 -4.61
C PHE A 278 -3.22 -6.23 -4.12
N SER A 279 -3.70 -5.42 -3.19
CA SER A 279 -5.09 -5.44 -2.75
C SER A 279 -5.90 -4.35 -3.45
N SER A 280 -7.15 -4.64 -3.77
CA SER A 280 -8.05 -3.70 -4.44
C SER A 280 -9.50 -3.92 -3.99
N ASP A 281 -10.26 -2.83 -3.79
CA ASP A 281 -11.69 -2.90 -3.41
C ASP A 281 -12.65 -2.80 -4.61
N ARG A 282 -12.14 -3.00 -5.84
CA ARG A 282 -12.88 -2.93 -7.10
C ARG A 282 -14.14 -3.80 -7.19
N THR A 283 -14.27 -4.81 -6.32
CA THR A 283 -15.40 -5.74 -6.28
C THR A 283 -16.35 -5.52 -5.10
N GLY A 284 -16.15 -4.45 -4.31
CA GLY A 284 -17.00 -4.05 -3.19
C GLY A 284 -16.39 -4.34 -1.81
N ASP A 285 -15.48 -5.30 -1.73
CA ASP A 285 -14.58 -5.60 -0.62
C ASP A 285 -13.14 -5.72 -1.13
N TRP A 286 -12.17 -5.60 -0.22
CA TRP A 286 -10.77 -5.77 -0.58
C TRP A 286 -10.51 -7.22 -0.97
N GLU A 287 -9.95 -7.40 -2.16
CA GLU A 287 -9.53 -8.68 -2.69
C GLU A 287 -8.08 -8.57 -3.18
N ILE A 288 -7.41 -9.71 -3.33
CA ILE A 288 -6.06 -9.77 -3.89
C ILE A 288 -6.14 -9.84 -5.42
N TYR A 289 -5.36 -9.00 -6.08
CA TYR A 289 -5.19 -8.92 -7.52
C TYR A 289 -3.72 -9.08 -7.90
N SER A 290 -3.48 -9.42 -9.16
CA SER A 290 -2.17 -9.30 -9.79
C SER A 290 -2.23 -8.48 -11.06
N MET A 291 -1.10 -7.90 -11.45
CA MET A 291 -0.91 -7.17 -12.70
C MET A 291 0.54 -7.29 -13.16
N ASN A 292 0.80 -7.01 -14.43
CA ASN A 292 2.16 -6.82 -14.94
C ASN A 292 2.81 -5.61 -14.26
N ALA A 293 4.14 -5.57 -14.22
CA ALA A 293 4.94 -4.47 -13.67
C ALA A 293 4.62 -3.09 -14.27
N ASP A 294 4.09 -3.06 -15.49
CA ASP A 294 3.67 -1.84 -16.20
C ASP A 294 2.20 -1.43 -15.92
N GLY A 295 1.51 -2.13 -15.02
CA GLY A 295 0.11 -1.89 -14.66
C GLY A 295 -0.91 -2.59 -15.56
N THR A 296 -0.49 -3.26 -16.63
CA THR A 296 -1.40 -3.98 -17.54
C THR A 296 -1.75 -5.37 -17.03
N GLY A 297 -2.73 -6.04 -17.66
CA GLY A 297 -3.00 -7.45 -17.38
C GLY A 297 -3.60 -7.73 -15.99
N VAL A 298 -4.32 -6.76 -15.42
CA VAL A 298 -4.95 -6.89 -14.10
C VAL A 298 -5.88 -8.11 -14.03
N ARG A 299 -5.72 -8.93 -12.98
CA ARG A 299 -6.47 -10.15 -12.72
C ARG A 299 -6.78 -10.27 -11.23
N GLN A 300 -8.02 -10.62 -10.90
CA GLN A 300 -8.43 -10.97 -9.54
C GLN A 300 -7.94 -12.37 -9.17
N LEU A 301 -7.41 -12.55 -7.94
CA LEU A 301 -6.91 -13.81 -7.41
C LEU A 301 -7.79 -14.40 -6.30
N THR A 302 -8.50 -13.56 -5.54
CA THR A 302 -9.43 -13.96 -4.48
C THR A 302 -10.81 -13.35 -4.73
N ASP A 303 -11.88 -14.09 -4.41
CA ASP A 303 -13.28 -13.68 -4.66
C ASP A 303 -14.25 -14.20 -3.58
N ARG A 304 -13.73 -14.45 -2.37
CA ARG A 304 -14.49 -15.15 -1.33
C ARG A 304 -15.45 -14.18 -0.65
N THR A 305 -16.74 -14.40 -0.85
CA THR A 305 -17.79 -13.53 -0.30
C THR A 305 -17.72 -13.35 1.22
N GLY A 306 -17.76 -12.09 1.65
CA GLY A 306 -17.84 -11.70 3.06
C GLY A 306 -16.49 -11.72 3.77
N THR A 307 -15.40 -11.75 3.01
CA THR A 307 -14.04 -11.63 3.52
C THR A 307 -13.30 -10.46 2.87
N VAL A 308 -12.37 -9.90 3.61
CA VAL A 308 -11.54 -8.76 3.22
C VAL A 308 -10.11 -9.27 3.19
N ASP A 309 -9.55 -9.38 1.99
CA ASP A 309 -8.22 -9.94 1.75
C ASP A 309 -7.21 -8.82 1.47
N THR A 310 -6.20 -8.71 2.35
CA THR A 310 -5.26 -7.58 2.40
C THR A 310 -3.82 -8.02 2.68
N TYR A 311 -2.87 -7.11 2.49
CA TYR A 311 -1.43 -7.32 2.76
C TYR A 311 -0.84 -8.57 2.05
N PRO A 312 -0.96 -8.69 0.72
CA PRO A 312 -0.31 -9.78 0.01
C PRO A 312 1.21 -9.62 0.03
N PHE A 313 1.93 -10.72 0.19
CA PHE A 313 3.38 -10.77 0.07
C PHE A 313 3.81 -12.04 -0.67
N VAL A 314 4.57 -11.86 -1.76
CA VAL A 314 5.04 -12.98 -2.61
C VAL A 314 6.24 -13.66 -1.96
N SER A 315 6.32 -14.99 -2.04
CA SER A 315 7.46 -15.75 -1.54
C SER A 315 8.74 -15.50 -2.34
N PRO A 316 9.94 -15.66 -1.74
CA PRO A 316 11.21 -15.42 -2.43
C PRO A 316 11.46 -16.29 -3.67
N ASP A 317 10.80 -17.44 -3.76
CA ASP A 317 10.84 -18.33 -4.93
C ASP A 317 9.76 -17.99 -5.98
N GLY A 318 8.88 -17.03 -5.69
CA GLY A 318 7.80 -16.58 -6.56
C GLY A 318 6.62 -17.55 -6.67
N ALA A 319 6.59 -18.63 -5.88
CA ALA A 319 5.60 -19.69 -6.01
C ALA A 319 4.31 -19.43 -5.21
N LYS A 320 4.38 -18.67 -4.13
CA LYS A 320 3.29 -18.49 -3.16
C LYS A 320 3.02 -17.02 -2.86
N ILE A 321 1.80 -16.74 -2.43
CA ILE A 321 1.39 -15.46 -1.83
C ILE A 321 0.90 -15.75 -0.42
N VAL A 322 1.45 -15.07 0.59
CA VAL A 322 0.88 -15.02 1.93
C VAL A 322 0.06 -13.74 2.07
N PHE A 323 -1.10 -13.79 2.72
CA PHE A 323 -2.00 -12.64 2.86
C PHE A 323 -2.85 -12.74 4.12
N SER A 324 -3.47 -11.62 4.49
CA SER A 324 -4.43 -11.54 5.60
C SER A 324 -5.84 -11.68 5.04
N SER A 325 -6.69 -12.48 5.66
CA SER A 325 -8.12 -12.58 5.32
C SER A 325 -8.94 -12.39 6.59
N GLN A 326 -9.81 -11.38 6.57
CA GLN A 326 -10.71 -11.06 7.69
C GLN A 326 -12.15 -11.28 7.27
N PHE A 327 -12.96 -11.95 8.09
CA PHE A 327 -14.40 -12.02 7.84
C PHE A 327 -15.04 -10.70 8.23
N ALA A 328 -15.69 -9.97 7.31
CA ALA A 328 -16.22 -8.63 7.60
C ALA A 328 -17.20 -8.58 8.80
N ALA A 329 -17.88 -9.70 9.09
CA ALA A 329 -18.83 -9.83 10.20
C ALA A 329 -18.20 -10.26 11.53
N ALA A 330 -16.96 -10.76 11.53
CA ALA A 330 -16.26 -11.22 12.71
C ALA A 330 -14.99 -10.38 12.85
N ASN A 331 -14.76 -9.80 14.03
CA ASN A 331 -13.57 -9.00 14.27
C ASN A 331 -12.30 -9.88 14.42
N GLU A 332 -12.10 -10.80 13.47
CA GLU A 332 -11.17 -11.93 13.46
C GLU A 332 -10.44 -11.93 12.11
N GLY A 333 -9.12 -11.87 12.14
CA GLY A 333 -8.24 -11.81 10.98
C GLY A 333 -7.27 -12.97 11.00
N GLU A 334 -7.02 -13.59 9.86
CA GLU A 334 -6.23 -14.80 9.78
C GLU A 334 -5.24 -14.75 8.63
N ILE A 335 -4.11 -15.43 8.79
CA ILE A 335 -3.09 -15.56 7.76
C ILE A 335 -3.45 -16.73 6.86
N TYR A 336 -3.42 -16.47 5.56
CA TYR A 336 -3.64 -17.45 4.50
C TYR A 336 -2.43 -17.49 3.56
N VAL A 337 -2.29 -18.60 2.84
CA VAL A 337 -1.33 -18.77 1.76
C VAL A 337 -2.03 -19.35 0.54
N MET A 338 -1.63 -18.94 -0.65
CA MET A 338 -2.10 -19.47 -1.93
C MET A 338 -0.93 -19.59 -2.91
N ASP A 339 -1.15 -20.29 -4.02
CA ASP A 339 -0.25 -20.27 -5.17
C ASP A 339 -0.25 -18.86 -5.79
N VAL A 340 0.85 -18.49 -6.46
CA VAL A 340 0.98 -17.16 -7.09
C VAL A 340 -0.10 -16.89 -8.16
N ASP A 341 -0.71 -17.94 -8.71
CA ASP A 341 -1.83 -17.84 -9.64
C ASP A 341 -3.21 -17.75 -8.95
N GLY A 342 -3.28 -17.76 -7.62
CA GLY A 342 -4.52 -17.74 -6.83
C GLY A 342 -5.09 -19.13 -6.50
N GLY A 343 -4.45 -20.21 -6.96
CA GLY A 343 -4.85 -21.58 -6.60
C GLY A 343 -4.50 -21.98 -5.17
N ASN A 344 -5.03 -23.11 -4.71
CA ASN A 344 -4.61 -23.80 -3.48
C ASN A 344 -4.60 -22.94 -2.19
N VAL A 345 -5.60 -22.07 -2.03
CA VAL A 345 -5.79 -21.24 -0.84
C VAL A 345 -5.91 -22.09 0.43
N THR A 346 -5.05 -21.82 1.42
CA THR A 346 -4.94 -22.55 2.69
C THR A 346 -4.82 -21.57 3.86
N ARG A 347 -5.57 -21.80 4.94
CA ARG A 347 -5.49 -21.02 6.18
C ARG A 347 -4.33 -21.51 7.06
N LEU A 348 -3.48 -20.62 7.55
CA LEU A 348 -2.31 -20.93 8.38
C LEU A 348 -2.53 -20.67 9.88
N THR A 349 -3.36 -19.70 10.23
CA THR A 349 -3.68 -19.37 11.64
C THR A 349 -5.17 -19.62 11.92
N SER A 350 -5.51 -20.00 13.15
CA SER A 350 -6.91 -20.20 13.55
C SER A 350 -7.08 -19.82 15.03
N THR A 351 -7.31 -18.54 15.28
CA THR A 351 -7.39 -17.95 16.61
C THR A 351 -8.60 -17.03 16.72
N ALA A 352 -8.96 -16.61 17.94
CA ALA A 352 -9.97 -15.55 18.14
C ALA A 352 -9.35 -14.13 18.08
N ALA A 353 -8.12 -14.04 17.57
CA ALA A 353 -7.31 -12.84 17.51
C ALA A 353 -7.28 -12.29 16.08
N LEU A 354 -6.84 -11.05 15.93
CA LEU A 354 -6.49 -10.47 14.65
C LEU A 354 -5.07 -10.88 14.31
N ASN A 355 -4.90 -11.54 13.17
CA ASN A 355 -3.62 -11.87 12.57
C ASN A 355 -3.54 -11.18 11.20
N TYR A 356 -2.51 -10.36 10.98
CA TYR A 356 -2.42 -9.54 9.77
C TYR A 356 -0.97 -9.18 9.41
N ALA A 357 -0.81 -8.50 8.27
CA ALA A 357 0.48 -8.02 7.72
C ALA A 357 1.60 -9.10 7.69
N PRO A 358 1.37 -10.25 7.04
CA PRO A 358 2.38 -11.30 6.94
C PRO A 358 3.54 -10.92 6.00
N SER A 359 4.73 -11.45 6.27
CA SER A 359 5.92 -11.36 5.41
C SER A 359 6.67 -12.69 5.42
N TRP A 360 7.21 -13.09 4.27
CA TRP A 360 8.12 -14.23 4.18
C TRP A 360 9.50 -13.88 4.70
N SER A 361 10.21 -14.87 5.27
CA SER A 361 11.67 -14.78 5.41
C SER A 361 12.33 -14.77 4.02
N PRO A 362 13.50 -14.14 3.84
CA PRO A 362 14.18 -14.08 2.55
C PRO A 362 14.58 -15.43 1.95
N ASP A 363 14.68 -16.48 2.77
CA ASP A 363 14.92 -17.86 2.34
C ASP A 363 13.64 -18.70 2.17
N GLY A 364 12.46 -18.12 2.42
CA GLY A 364 11.16 -18.79 2.34
C GLY A 364 10.90 -19.81 3.44
N SER A 365 11.79 -19.96 4.42
CA SER A 365 11.69 -20.98 5.47
C SER A 365 10.73 -20.62 6.61
N LYS A 366 10.32 -19.35 6.73
CA LYS A 366 9.47 -18.84 7.80
C LYS A 366 8.51 -17.76 7.29
N ILE A 367 7.46 -17.52 8.08
CA ILE A 367 6.55 -16.38 7.91
C ILE A 367 6.53 -15.62 9.24
N ILE A 368 6.63 -14.29 9.16
CA ILE A 368 6.34 -13.39 10.28
C ILE A 368 5.03 -12.66 10.05
N PHE A 369 4.32 -12.31 11.12
CA PHE A 369 3.02 -11.66 11.06
C PHE A 369 2.72 -10.92 12.37
N VAL A 370 1.75 -10.02 12.35
CA VAL A 370 1.26 -9.34 13.55
C VAL A 370 0.11 -10.13 14.16
N SER A 371 0.06 -10.21 15.48
CA SER A 371 -1.10 -10.77 16.18
C SER A 371 -1.39 -10.09 17.52
N ASP A 372 -2.67 -9.82 17.77
CA ASP A 372 -3.17 -9.21 19.03
C ASP A 372 -3.51 -10.23 20.13
N ARG A 373 -3.27 -11.53 19.90
CA ARG A 373 -3.69 -12.64 20.77
C ARG A 373 -3.24 -12.56 22.24
N ASP A 374 -2.26 -11.71 22.54
CA ASP A 374 -1.73 -11.48 23.89
C ASP A 374 -2.08 -10.11 24.49
N GLY A 375 -3.03 -9.37 23.89
CA GLY A 375 -3.62 -8.16 24.43
C GLY A 375 -3.16 -6.83 23.79
N ASN A 376 -2.09 -6.86 23.02
CA ASN A 376 -1.62 -5.81 22.12
C ASN A 376 -1.02 -6.44 20.85
N ASP A 377 -0.79 -5.62 19.83
CA ASP A 377 -0.13 -6.08 18.60
C ASP A 377 1.33 -6.45 18.86
N ASN A 378 1.69 -7.69 18.52
CA ASN A 378 3.06 -8.18 18.62
C ASN A 378 3.47 -8.89 17.35
N ILE A 379 4.78 -9.00 17.13
CA ILE A 379 5.33 -9.76 16.02
C ILE A 379 5.42 -11.24 16.41
N TYR A 380 4.89 -12.09 15.55
CA TYR A 380 4.96 -13.54 15.64
C TYR A 380 5.69 -14.13 14.44
N ILE A 381 6.23 -15.33 14.63
CA ILE A 381 6.87 -16.15 13.61
C ILE A 381 6.20 -17.52 13.55
N MET A 382 6.17 -18.14 12.38
CA MET A 382 5.69 -19.52 12.18
C MET A 382 6.41 -20.22 11.02
N ASP A 383 6.25 -21.54 10.94
CA ASP A 383 6.59 -22.33 9.75
C ASP A 383 5.59 -22.03 8.60
N PRO A 384 5.98 -22.20 7.32
CA PRO A 384 5.12 -21.96 6.16
C PRO A 384 3.84 -22.80 6.12
N ASP A 385 3.77 -23.88 6.90
CA ASP A 385 2.59 -24.73 7.06
C ASP A 385 1.67 -24.28 8.22
N GLY A 386 2.01 -23.17 8.89
CA GLY A 386 1.27 -22.58 10.00
C GLY A 386 1.66 -23.14 11.38
N SER A 387 2.56 -24.11 11.44
CA SER A 387 3.03 -24.70 12.69
C SER A 387 4.13 -23.86 13.37
N SER A 388 4.58 -24.29 14.55
CA SER A 388 5.68 -23.65 15.31
C SER A 388 5.50 -22.15 15.59
N GLN A 389 4.26 -21.71 15.86
CA GLN A 389 3.99 -20.31 16.13
C GLN A 389 4.64 -19.84 17.43
N GLN A 390 5.39 -18.74 17.36
CA GLN A 390 6.10 -18.15 18.50
C GLN A 390 6.01 -16.62 18.46
N ARG A 391 5.87 -16.00 19.64
CA ARG A 391 5.93 -14.54 19.81
C ARG A 391 7.39 -14.06 19.87
N LEU A 392 7.71 -12.99 19.15
CA LEU A 392 9.05 -12.38 19.08
C LEU A 392 9.16 -11.07 19.88
N THR A 393 8.11 -10.25 19.94
CA THR A 393 8.09 -9.01 20.72
C THR A 393 7.13 -9.13 21.90
N ASN A 394 7.42 -8.49 23.03
CA ASN A 394 6.61 -8.65 24.24
C ASN A 394 6.50 -7.40 25.13
N ASP A 395 6.85 -6.24 24.59
CA ASP A 395 6.73 -4.99 25.31
C ASP A 395 5.29 -4.44 25.27
N PRO A 396 4.95 -3.42 26.09
CA PRO A 396 3.61 -2.87 26.14
C PRO A 396 3.19 -2.06 24.90
N GLY A 397 4.12 -1.70 24.01
CA GLY A 397 3.84 -1.00 22.76
C GLY A 397 3.14 -1.89 21.74
N GLU A 398 2.57 -1.27 20.71
CA GLU A 398 2.03 -1.99 19.55
C GLU A 398 3.15 -2.17 18.51
N ASP A 399 3.43 -3.40 18.12
CA ASP A 399 4.42 -3.75 17.10
C ASP A 399 3.74 -4.21 15.82
N THR A 400 3.98 -3.51 14.71
CA THR A 400 3.22 -3.68 13.47
C THR A 400 4.09 -3.65 12.22
N THR A 401 3.50 -4.09 11.10
CA THR A 401 4.07 -4.02 9.74
C THR A 401 5.47 -4.64 9.58
N PRO A 402 5.72 -5.85 10.10
CA PRO A 402 7.05 -6.44 10.08
C PRO A 402 7.55 -6.71 8.65
N SER A 403 8.86 -6.64 8.46
CA SER A 403 9.55 -6.98 7.21
C SER A 403 10.84 -7.73 7.53
N TRP A 404 11.06 -8.87 6.85
CA TRP A 404 12.26 -9.68 7.03
C TRP A 404 13.22 -9.47 5.87
N ALA A 405 14.50 -9.19 6.17
CA ALA A 405 15.52 -8.97 5.15
C ALA A 405 16.88 -9.58 5.51
N TRP A 406 17.73 -9.70 4.50
CA TRP A 406 19.18 -9.83 4.67
C TRP A 406 19.79 -8.44 4.79
N VAL A 407 20.78 -8.26 5.65
CA VAL A 407 21.62 -7.06 5.73
C VAL A 407 23.10 -7.45 5.74
N PRO A 408 23.99 -6.69 5.09
CA PRO A 408 25.43 -6.93 5.19
C PRO A 408 25.91 -6.90 6.64
N ILE A 409 26.89 -7.74 6.96
CA ILE A 409 27.64 -7.69 8.22
C ILE A 409 28.80 -6.72 7.98
N ASP A 410 28.83 -5.60 8.69
CA ASP A 410 29.97 -4.70 8.68
C ASP A 410 31.17 -5.41 9.34
N GLU A 411 32.27 -5.62 8.59
CA GLU A 411 33.52 -6.23 9.08
C GLU A 411 34.41 -5.28 9.90
#